data_AF-M0UPV2-F1
#
_entry.id   AF-M0UPV2-F1
#
_cell.length_a   1.000
_cell.length_b   1.000
_cell.length_c   1.000
_cell.angle_alpha   90.00
_cell.angle_beta   90.00
_cell.angle_gamma   90.00
#
_symmetry.space_group_name_H-M   'P 1'
#
loop_
_entity.id
_entity.type
_entity.pdbx_description
1 polymer ?
#
loop_
_entity_poly.entity_id
_entity_poly.type
_entity_poly.pdbx_seq_one_letter_code
_entity_poly.pdbx_strand_id
1 'polypeptide(L)'
;MATPPRHPAVNDVYLTLLGASNTLADVQRRLDLEFRASYPDHANPAKLVGRLKRVQEEVAALKDLCRDLLAQKQKLIDMMRTSLAAQRSATQRLLASSGLPLMTDEEEATYTSLKKVIDEWTDQLKPMAGDADGENEDTDQILFSAIV
;
A
#
# COMPACT_ATOMS: atom_id res chain seq x y z
N MET A 1 -9.04 57.56 23.74
CA MET A 1 -8.12 58.18 22.77
C MET A 1 -8.88 58.37 21.48
N ALA A 2 -9.18 59.62 21.09
CA ALA A 2 -9.86 59.93 19.84
C ALA A 2 -8.90 59.72 18.67
N THR A 3 -9.29 58.95 17.67
CA THR A 3 -8.54 58.80 16.42
C THR A 3 -8.43 60.17 15.72
N PRO A 4 -7.23 60.57 15.25
CA PRO A 4 -7.06 61.87 14.60
C PRO A 4 -7.93 61.96 13.33
N PRO A 5 -8.46 63.15 13.00
CA PRO A 5 -9.30 63.33 11.83
C PRO A 5 -8.53 62.96 10.57
N ARG A 6 -8.98 61.93 9.87
CA ARG A 6 -8.39 61.48 8.61
C ARG A 6 -8.75 62.47 7.50
N HIS A 7 -7.83 62.66 6.56
CA HIS A 7 -8.13 63.39 5.33
C HIS A 7 -9.33 62.72 4.61
N PRO A 8 -10.29 63.47 4.03
CA PRO A 8 -11.51 62.92 3.45
C PRO A 8 -11.26 61.78 2.45
N ALA A 9 -10.31 61.94 1.53
CA ALA A 9 -9.93 60.88 0.59
C ALA A 9 -9.41 59.60 1.28
N VAL A 10 -8.71 59.72 2.41
CA VAL A 10 -8.24 58.57 3.21
C VAL A 10 -9.39 57.92 3.96
N ASN A 11 -10.38 58.72 4.39
CA ASN A 11 -11.59 58.21 5.02
C ASN A 11 -12.47 57.43 4.02
N ASP A 12 -12.62 57.93 2.80
CA ASP A 12 -13.39 57.28 1.73
C ASP A 12 -12.75 55.94 1.31
N VAL A 13 -11.43 55.92 1.15
CA VAL A 13 -10.67 54.68 0.89
C VAL A 13 -10.81 53.69 2.04
N TYR A 14 -10.80 54.17 3.29
CA TYR A 14 -11.00 53.30 4.44
C TYR A 14 -12.41 52.70 4.50
N LEU A 15 -13.44 53.51 4.28
CA LEU A 15 -14.83 53.06 4.29
C LEU A 15 -15.11 52.06 3.15
N THR A 16 -14.54 52.31 1.96
CA THR A 16 -14.65 51.38 0.83
C THR A 16 -13.95 50.06 1.10
N LEU A 17 -12.73 50.08 1.66
CA LEU A 17 -12.01 48.85 2.04
C LEU A 17 -12.75 48.07 3.13
N LEU A 18 -13.33 48.76 4.11
CA LEU A 18 -14.14 48.15 5.16
C LEU A 18 -15.40 47.51 4.58
N GLY A 19 -16.08 48.21 3.66
CA GLY A 19 -17.21 47.67 2.91
C GLY A 19 -16.83 46.42 2.12
N ALA A 20 -15.74 46.47 1.36
CA ALA A 20 -15.22 45.35 0.59
C ALA A 20 -14.89 44.14 1.50
N SER A 21 -14.22 44.37 2.63
CA SER A 21 -13.92 43.33 3.63
C SER A 21 -15.18 42.65 4.15
N ASN A 22 -16.22 43.43 4.45
CA ASN A 22 -17.50 42.88 4.91
C ASN A 22 -18.19 42.08 3.82
N THR A 23 -18.16 42.54 2.56
CA THR A 23 -18.73 41.78 1.43
C THR A 23 -17.98 40.48 1.17
N LEU A 24 -16.64 40.49 1.25
CA LEU A 24 -15.81 39.28 1.13
C LEU A 24 -16.13 38.26 2.23
N ALA A 25 -16.28 38.72 3.48
CA ALA A 25 -16.68 37.85 4.59
C ALA A 25 -18.09 37.24 4.39
N ASP A 26 -19.01 37.97 3.75
CA ASP A 26 -20.34 37.45 3.41
C ASP A 26 -20.29 36.40 2.30
N VAL A 27 -19.52 36.67 1.25
CA VAL A 27 -19.29 35.71 0.15
C VAL A 27 -18.64 34.44 0.69
N GLN A 28 -17.60 34.55 1.51
CA GLN A 28 -16.94 33.39 2.13
C GLN A 28 -17.95 32.53 2.91
N ARG A 29 -18.79 33.16 3.75
CA ARG A 29 -19.79 32.44 4.54
C ARG A 29 -20.81 31.71 3.68
N ARG A 30 -21.26 32.34 2.58
CA ARG A 30 -22.20 31.73 1.62
C ARG A 30 -21.58 30.53 0.92
N LEU A 31 -20.36 30.67 0.43
CA LEU A 31 -19.62 29.58 -0.19
C LEU A 31 -19.43 28.40 0.78
N ASP A 32 -19.10 28.67 2.05
CA ASP A 32 -18.96 27.61 3.06
C ASP A 32 -20.26 26.85 3.31
N LEU A 33 -21.41 27.55 3.30
CA LEU A 33 -22.73 26.93 3.44
C LEU A 33 -23.10 26.09 2.22
N GLU A 34 -22.91 26.63 1.01
CA GLU A 34 -23.15 25.92 -0.24
C GLU A 34 -22.24 24.69 -0.38
N PHE A 35 -20.98 24.82 0.02
CA PHE A 35 -20.02 23.71 0.03
C PHE A 35 -20.48 22.59 0.97
N ARG A 36 -20.91 22.92 2.20
CA ARG A 36 -21.42 21.91 3.15
C ARG A 36 -22.74 21.30 2.71
N ALA A 37 -23.60 22.05 2.03
CA ALA A 37 -24.85 21.55 1.50
C ALA A 37 -24.63 20.60 0.30
N SER A 38 -23.66 20.93 -0.57
CA SER A 38 -23.32 20.15 -1.76
C SER A 38 -22.52 18.90 -1.43
N TYR A 39 -21.62 18.99 -0.45
CA TYR A 39 -20.73 17.89 -0.04
C TYR A 39 -20.99 17.50 1.41
N PRO A 40 -21.85 16.49 1.66
CA PRO A 40 -21.96 15.90 2.98
C PRO A 40 -20.63 15.30 3.43
N ASP A 41 -20.46 15.07 4.72
CA ASP A 41 -19.18 14.73 5.34
C ASP A 41 -18.44 13.53 4.72
N HIS A 42 -19.19 12.55 4.19
CA HIS A 42 -18.63 11.36 3.54
C HIS A 42 -18.19 11.59 2.08
N ALA A 43 -18.66 12.69 1.46
CA ALA A 43 -18.38 13.10 0.09
C ALA A 43 -17.52 14.38 0.02
N ASN A 44 -17.08 14.93 1.16
CA ASN A 44 -16.21 16.09 1.20
C ASN A 44 -14.84 15.75 0.58
N PRO A 45 -14.41 16.45 -0.49
CA PRO A 45 -13.17 16.14 -1.20
C PRO A 45 -11.93 16.17 -0.30
N ALA A 46 -11.83 17.11 0.65
CA ALA A 46 -10.68 17.17 1.57
C ALA A 46 -10.63 15.94 2.49
N LYS A 47 -11.79 15.46 2.96
CA LYS A 47 -11.88 14.25 3.78
C LYS A 47 -11.61 13.00 2.95
N LEU A 48 -12.07 12.96 1.70
CA LEU A 48 -11.80 11.86 0.76
C LEU A 48 -10.30 11.72 0.47
N VAL A 49 -9.61 12.83 0.20
CA VAL A 49 -8.14 12.83 0.02
C VAL A 49 -7.44 12.30 1.27
N GLY A 50 -7.85 12.74 2.47
CA GLY A 50 -7.28 12.24 3.73
C GLY A 50 -7.50 10.74 3.93
N ARG A 51 -8.69 10.22 3.59
CA ARG A 51 -8.98 8.79 3.64
C ARG A 51 -8.18 8.01 2.60
N LEU A 52 -8.05 8.54 1.38
CA LEU A 52 -7.29 7.91 0.31
C LEU A 52 -5.81 7.78 0.68
N LYS A 53 -5.22 8.84 1.25
CA LYS A 53 -3.83 8.80 1.75
C LYS A 53 -3.64 7.72 2.81
N ARG A 54 -4.57 7.63 3.77
CA ARG A 54 -4.53 6.55 4.77
C ARG A 54 -4.61 5.16 4.14
N VAL A 55 -5.53 4.96 3.18
CA VAL A 55 -5.64 3.67 2.48
C VAL A 55 -4.36 3.36 1.71
N GLN A 56 -3.74 4.35 1.08
CA GLN A 56 -2.46 4.18 0.37
C GLN A 56 -1.33 3.74 1.33
N GLU A 57 -1.24 4.38 2.51
CA GLU A 57 -0.29 4.00 3.57
C GLU A 57 -0.55 2.58 4.09
N GLU A 58 -1.81 2.24 4.37
CA GLU A 58 -2.22 0.91 4.85
C GLU A 58 -1.95 -0.18 3.81
N VAL A 59 -2.20 0.08 2.52
CA VAL A 59 -1.92 -0.85 1.43
C VAL A 59 -0.42 -1.06 1.26
N ALA A 60 0.39 0.00 1.36
CA ALA A 60 1.85 -0.12 1.31
C ALA A 60 2.37 -0.99 2.46
N ALA A 61 1.92 -0.72 3.70
CA ALA A 61 2.27 -1.50 4.87
C ALA A 61 1.84 -2.97 4.74
N LEU A 62 0.64 -3.22 4.20
CA LEU A 62 0.15 -4.58 3.94
C LEU A 62 1.01 -5.29 2.87
N LYS A 63 1.42 -4.60 1.81
CA LYS A 63 2.30 -5.16 0.76
C LYS A 63 3.64 -5.59 1.37
N ASP A 64 4.20 -4.79 2.27
CA ASP A 64 5.44 -5.12 2.99
C ASP A 64 5.26 -6.35 3.89
N LEU A 65 4.19 -6.39 4.70
CA LEU A 65 3.89 -7.55 5.56
C LEU A 65 3.68 -8.83 4.75
N CYS A 66 2.99 -8.75 3.60
CA CYS A 66 2.82 -9.90 2.71
C CYS A 66 4.16 -10.38 2.13
N ARG A 67 5.05 -9.45 1.73
CA ARG A 67 6.39 -9.80 1.26
C ARG A 67 7.21 -10.50 2.34
N ASP A 68 7.19 -9.99 3.57
CA ASP A 68 7.87 -10.62 4.70
C ASP A 68 7.33 -12.02 5.01
N LEU A 69 6.01 -12.18 5.00
CA LEU A 69 5.36 -13.47 5.22
C LEU A 69 5.75 -14.49 4.14
N LEU A 70 5.78 -14.07 2.87
CA LEU A 70 6.21 -14.93 1.77
C LEU A 70 7.68 -15.33 1.90
N ALA A 71 8.56 -14.40 2.31
CA ALA A 71 9.96 -14.69 2.57
C ALA A 71 10.14 -15.70 3.72
N GLN A 72 9.38 -15.55 4.80
CA GLN A 72 9.38 -16.50 5.92
C GLN A 72 8.88 -17.89 5.51
N LYS A 73 7.80 -17.96 4.70
CA LYS A 73 7.27 -19.22 4.17
C LYS A 73 8.31 -19.90 3.27
N GLN A 74 8.98 -19.15 2.39
CA GLN A 74 10.01 -19.70 1.52
C GLN A 74 11.18 -20.27 2.33
N LYS A 75 11.65 -19.52 3.34
CA LYS A 75 12.69 -20.00 4.26
C LYS A 75 12.30 -21.31 4.95
N LEU A 76 11.05 -21.44 5.40
CA LEU A 76 10.55 -22.67 6.02
C LEU A 76 10.55 -23.84 5.02
N ILE A 77 10.11 -23.61 3.79
CA ILE A 77 10.12 -24.62 2.71
C ILE A 77 11.56 -25.08 2.45
N ASP A 78 12.51 -24.17 2.36
CA ASP A 78 13.91 -24.48 2.12
C ASP A 78 14.53 -25.29 3.27
N MET A 79 14.20 -24.94 4.52
CA MET A 79 14.61 -25.72 5.70
C MET A 79 14.00 -27.14 5.70
N MET A 80 12.72 -27.29 5.37
CA MET A 80 12.09 -28.60 5.26
C MET A 80 12.71 -29.43 4.13
N ARG A 81 12.98 -28.82 2.97
CA ARG A 81 13.62 -29.48 1.82
C ARG A 81 15.01 -30.01 2.18
N THR A 82 15.84 -29.19 2.82
CA THR A 82 17.20 -29.58 3.24
C THR A 82 17.19 -30.65 4.32
N SER A 83 16.32 -30.51 5.32
CA SER A 83 16.14 -31.53 6.38
C SER A 83 15.68 -32.87 5.81
N LEU A 84 14.67 -32.86 4.94
CA LEU A 84 14.14 -34.08 4.33
C LEU A 84 15.19 -34.78 3.45
N ALA A 85 15.96 -34.03 2.67
CA ALA A 85 17.06 -34.59 1.88
C ALA A 85 18.15 -35.22 2.78
N ALA A 86 18.51 -34.57 3.89
CA ALA A 86 19.45 -35.10 4.85
C ALA A 86 18.92 -36.39 5.51
N GLN A 87 17.66 -36.39 5.96
CA GLN A 87 17.00 -37.57 6.54
C GLN A 87 16.95 -38.74 5.55
N ARG A 88 16.57 -38.49 4.29
CA ARG A 88 16.56 -39.49 3.22
C ARG A 88 17.94 -40.09 2.99
N SER A 89 18.98 -39.25 2.93
CA SER A 89 20.36 -39.73 2.77
C SER A 89 20.84 -40.58 3.96
N ALA A 90 20.41 -40.26 5.18
CA ALA A 90 20.74 -41.03 6.37
C ALA A 90 20.03 -42.37 6.39
N THR A 91 18.73 -42.42 6.06
CA THR A 91 17.97 -43.67 5.99
C THR A 91 18.46 -44.58 4.88
N GLN A 92 18.79 -44.04 3.70
CA GLN A 92 19.39 -44.82 2.61
C GLN A 92 20.73 -45.44 3.00
N ARG A 93 21.60 -44.69 3.70
CA ARG A 93 22.86 -45.24 4.21
C ARG A 93 22.64 -46.35 5.24
N LEU A 94 21.67 -46.19 6.13
CA LEU A 94 21.33 -47.20 7.13
C LEU A 94 20.79 -48.48 6.47
N LEU A 95 19.85 -48.37 5.52
CA LEU A 95 19.31 -49.49 4.74
C LEU A 95 20.42 -50.24 3.99
N ALA A 96 21.31 -49.51 3.33
CA ALA A 96 22.46 -50.10 2.63
C ALA A 96 23.39 -50.85 3.59
N SER A 97 23.62 -50.31 4.79
CA SER A 97 24.47 -50.96 5.80
C SER A 97 23.84 -52.20 6.46
N SER A 98 22.50 -52.29 6.50
CA SER A 98 21.76 -53.42 7.07
C SER A 98 21.39 -54.50 6.06
N GLY A 99 21.74 -54.32 4.77
CA GLY A 99 21.43 -55.26 3.69
C GLY A 99 19.95 -55.32 3.33
N LEU A 100 19.17 -54.32 3.77
CA LEU A 100 17.76 -54.18 3.40
C LEU A 100 17.63 -53.55 2.01
N PRO A 101 16.55 -53.84 1.27
CA PRO A 101 16.30 -53.20 0.00
C PRO A 101 16.24 -51.67 0.17
N LEU A 102 16.81 -50.96 -0.81
CA LEU A 102 16.70 -49.52 -0.90
C LEU A 102 15.23 -49.10 -1.07
N MET A 103 14.97 -47.80 -0.89
CA MET A 103 13.65 -47.18 -1.08
C MET A 103 12.97 -47.67 -2.37
N THR A 104 11.67 -47.91 -2.29
CA THR A 104 10.85 -48.40 -3.41
C THR A 104 10.67 -47.32 -4.47
N ASP A 105 10.38 -47.74 -5.72
CA ASP A 105 10.15 -46.82 -6.84
C ASP A 105 8.97 -45.85 -6.55
N GLU A 106 8.00 -46.27 -5.75
CA GLU A 106 6.86 -45.46 -5.33
C GLU A 106 7.28 -44.34 -4.35
N GLU A 107 8.23 -44.61 -3.45
CA GLU A 107 8.81 -43.61 -2.54
C GLU A 107 9.70 -42.58 -3.29
N GLU A 108 10.36 -42.99 -4.36
CA GLU A 108 11.11 -42.05 -5.23
C GLU A 108 10.14 -41.19 -6.08
N ALA A 109 9.06 -41.78 -6.58
CA ALA A 109 8.01 -41.05 -7.31
C ALA A 109 7.32 -39.98 -6.44
N THR A 110 7.04 -40.30 -5.17
CA THR A 110 6.45 -39.32 -4.22
C THR A 110 7.42 -38.19 -3.88
N TYR A 111 8.70 -38.49 -3.69
CA TYR A 111 9.74 -37.48 -3.43
C TYR A 111 9.95 -36.54 -4.62
N THR A 112 10.01 -37.10 -5.84
CA THR A 112 10.14 -36.31 -7.08
C THR A 112 8.91 -35.43 -7.33
N SER A 113 7.70 -35.93 -7.04
CA SER A 113 6.47 -35.15 -7.06
C SER A 113 6.52 -33.95 -6.09
N LEU A 114 6.91 -34.18 -4.83
CA LEU A 114 7.07 -33.12 -3.84
C LEU A 114 8.08 -32.05 -4.30
N LYS A 115 9.22 -32.47 -4.84
CA LYS A 115 10.22 -31.54 -5.37
C LYS A 115 9.66 -30.67 -6.49
N LYS A 116 8.89 -31.25 -7.40
CA LYS A 116 8.24 -30.51 -8.50
C LYS A 116 7.26 -29.45 -7.97
N VAL A 117 6.44 -29.80 -6.97
CA VAL A 117 5.50 -28.85 -6.35
C VAL A 117 6.24 -27.68 -5.68
N ILE A 118 7.36 -27.96 -5.01
CA ILE A 118 8.19 -26.91 -4.38
C ILE A 118 8.84 -26.01 -5.42
N ASP A 119 9.36 -26.58 -6.51
CA ASP A 119 9.98 -25.81 -7.58
C ASP A 119 8.93 -24.93 -8.29
N GLU A 120 7.71 -25.46 -8.56
CA GLU A 120 6.59 -24.68 -9.12
C GLU A 120 6.17 -23.52 -8.19
N TRP A 121 6.07 -23.76 -6.88
CA TRP A 121 5.82 -22.72 -5.90
C TRP A 121 6.90 -21.62 -5.92
N THR A 122 8.16 -22.01 -6.09
CA THR A 122 9.30 -21.08 -6.13
C THR A 122 9.27 -20.23 -7.41
N ASP A 123 8.88 -20.82 -8.55
CA ASP A 123 8.73 -20.10 -9.81
C ASP A 123 7.59 -19.08 -9.77
N GLN A 124 6.47 -19.40 -9.09
CA GLN A 124 5.35 -18.46 -8.90
C GLN A 124 5.72 -17.24 -8.05
N LEU A 125 6.72 -17.35 -7.15
CA LEU A 125 7.18 -16.24 -6.31
C LEU A 125 8.17 -15.30 -7.02
N LYS A 126 8.85 -15.78 -8.06
CA LYS A 126 9.84 -15.03 -8.83
C LYS A 126 9.31 -13.72 -9.45
N PRO A 127 8.12 -13.67 -10.09
CA PRO A 127 7.57 -12.41 -10.60
C PRO A 127 7.22 -11.42 -9.47
N MET A 128 6.83 -11.91 -8.29
CA MET A 128 6.43 -11.04 -7.16
C MET A 128 7.62 -10.32 -6.51
N ALA A 129 8.85 -10.79 -6.77
CA ALA A 129 10.09 -10.14 -6.33
C ALA A 129 10.58 -9.05 -7.30
N GLY A 130 10.07 -9.01 -8.53
CA GLY A 130 10.50 -8.08 -9.59
C GLY A 130 9.71 -6.76 -9.66
N ASP A 131 8.47 -6.73 -9.16
CA ASP A 131 7.57 -5.56 -9.19
C ASP A 131 7.83 -4.54 -8.06
N ALA A 132 9.11 -4.30 -7.78
CA ALA A 132 9.55 -3.28 -6.83
C ALA A 132 9.69 -1.89 -7.48
N ASP A 133 9.62 -1.77 -8.81
CA ASP A 133 10.06 -0.55 -9.54
C ASP A 133 9.03 0.07 -10.51
N GLY A 134 7.80 -0.44 -10.55
CA GLY A 134 6.67 0.21 -11.23
C GLY A 134 5.43 -0.01 -10.36
N GLU A 135 4.59 0.96 -10.02
CA GLU A 135 4.30 2.24 -10.62
C GLU A 135 4.17 3.24 -9.47
N ASN A 136 5.17 4.11 -9.32
CA ASN A 136 4.97 5.38 -8.63
C ASN A 136 4.45 6.40 -9.67
N GLU A 137 3.53 5.96 -10.54
CA GLU A 137 2.83 6.83 -11.47
C GLU A 137 1.84 7.62 -10.63
N ASP A 138 2.33 8.78 -10.18
CA ASP A 138 1.67 9.82 -9.42
C ASP A 138 0.15 9.62 -9.37
N THR A 139 -0.34 9.09 -8.26
CA THR A 139 -1.78 9.12 -7.94
C THR A 139 -2.31 10.57 -8.02
N ASP A 140 -1.42 11.54 -7.82
CA ASP A 140 -1.65 12.97 -8.03
C ASP A 140 -1.75 13.38 -9.52
N GLN A 141 -1.21 12.64 -10.50
CA GLN A 141 -1.48 12.90 -11.93
C GLN A 141 -2.82 12.31 -12.36
N ILE A 142 -3.18 11.12 -11.87
CA ILE A 142 -4.44 10.44 -12.24
C ILE A 142 -5.66 11.21 -11.68
N LEU A 143 -5.57 11.72 -10.45
CA LEU A 143 -6.67 12.48 -9.82
C LEU A 143 -6.95 13.82 -10.51
N PHE A 144 -5.96 14.42 -11.16
CA PHE A 144 -6.10 15.72 -11.84
C PHE A 144 -6.32 15.61 -13.35
N SER A 145 -6.08 14.45 -13.97
CA SER A 145 -6.39 14.20 -15.39
C SER A 145 -7.80 13.69 -15.64
N ALA A 146 -8.50 13.19 -14.62
CA ALA A 146 -9.91 12.79 -14.71
C ALA A 146 -10.92 13.96 -14.53
N ILE A 147 -10.42 15.18 -14.28
CA ILE A 147 -11.22 16.41 -14.22
C ILE A 147 -10.92 17.23 -15.48
N VAL A 148 -11.50 16.81 -16.62
CA VAL A 148 -11.69 17.61 -17.84
C VAL A 148 -13.10 17.36 -18.36
#